data_AF-A0A7J9SLH8-F1
#
_entry.id   AF-A0A7J9SLH8-F1
#
_cell.length_a   1.000
_cell.length_b   1.000
_cell.length_c   1.000
_cell.angle_alpha   90.00
_cell.angle_beta   90.00
_cell.angle_gamma   90.00
#
_symmetry.space_group_name_H-M   'P 1'
#
loop_
_entity.id
_entity.type
_entity.pdbx_description
1 polymer ?
#
loop_
_entity_poly.entity_id
_entity_poly.type
_entity_poly.pdbx_seq_one_letter_code
_entity_poly.pdbx_strand_id
1 'polypeptide(L)'
;MTETDALYDVRERTRDPAHASVDDVITLVLERAREPRADHHNAHFDEAMTAVVDRYGADAVRTVIHRVLVEHYPFRTATVNLDMRNFDGVRIGTTAVWTLRELNAQGDD
;
A
#
# COMPACT_ATOMS: atom_id res chain seq x y z
N MET A 1 15.30 -18.83 7.82
CA MET A 1 14.74 -17.54 8.24
C MET A 1 13.29 -17.54 7.84
N THR A 2 12.37 -17.63 8.81
CA THR A 2 10.92 -17.62 8.56
C THR A 2 10.45 -16.17 8.49
N GLU A 3 10.49 -15.60 7.28
CA GLU A 3 9.94 -14.29 6.91
C GLU A 3 8.39 -14.31 6.90
N THR A 4 7.77 -14.80 7.98
CA THR A 4 6.30 -14.95 8.07
C THR A 4 5.74 -14.32 9.35
N ASP A 5 6.57 -13.61 10.12
CA ASP A 5 6.15 -12.97 11.38
C ASP A 5 6.46 -11.46 11.46
N ALA A 6 6.99 -10.86 10.38
CA ALA A 6 7.12 -9.39 10.29
C ALA A 6 5.79 -8.82 9.80
N LEU A 7 4.81 -8.80 10.69
CA LEU A 7 3.49 -8.28 10.39
C LEU A 7 3.58 -6.75 10.34
N TYR A 8 2.77 -6.13 9.50
CA TYR A 8 2.89 -4.69 9.24
C TYR A 8 2.48 -3.86 10.47
N ASP A 9 3.28 -2.87 10.82
CA ASP A 9 3.05 -1.92 11.92
C ASP A 9 1.96 -0.91 11.54
N VAL A 10 0.76 -1.40 11.28
CA VAL A 10 -0.43 -0.57 11.07
C VAL A 10 -1.19 -0.41 12.37
N ARG A 11 -1.83 0.74 12.56
CA ARG A 11 -2.62 1.05 13.76
C ARG A 11 -3.73 0.03 14.02
N GLU A 12 -4.41 -0.44 12.98
CA GLU A 12 -5.51 -1.41 13.07
C GLU A 12 -5.05 -2.73 13.70
N ARG A 13 -3.76 -3.06 13.52
CA ARG A 13 -3.15 -4.27 14.04
C ARG A 13 -2.51 -4.05 15.40
N THR A 14 -1.62 -3.07 15.48
CA THR A 14 -0.79 -2.79 16.66
C THR A 14 -1.58 -2.10 17.77
N ARG A 15 -2.71 -1.46 17.43
CA ARG A 15 -3.50 -0.55 18.27
C ARG A 15 -2.69 0.65 18.79
N ASP A 16 -1.52 0.87 18.23
CA ASP A 16 -0.65 1.98 18.57
C ASP A 16 -1.09 3.22 17.78
N PRO A 17 -1.50 4.31 18.45
CA PRO A 17 -1.82 5.55 17.75
C PRO A 17 -0.61 6.23 17.09
N ALA A 18 0.63 5.85 17.43
CA ALA A 18 1.84 6.34 16.77
C ALA A 18 2.06 5.71 15.38
N HIS A 19 1.49 4.54 15.14
CA HIS A 19 1.54 3.90 13.82
C HIS A 19 0.48 4.47 12.88
N ALA A 20 0.83 4.53 11.60
CA ALA A 20 -0.08 4.98 10.56
C ALA A 20 -1.27 4.04 10.42
N SER A 21 -2.44 4.60 10.15
CA SER A 21 -3.62 3.80 9.83
C SER A 21 -3.56 3.30 8.39
N VAL A 22 -4.28 2.21 8.12
CA VAL A 22 -4.42 1.69 6.76
C VAL A 22 -5.12 2.70 5.86
N ASP A 23 -6.09 3.47 6.38
CA ASP A 23 -6.73 4.55 5.63
C ASP A 23 -5.75 5.70 5.32
N ASP A 24 -4.78 6.02 6.18
CA ASP A 24 -3.73 7.01 5.88
C ASP A 24 -2.83 6.52 4.74
N VAL A 25 -2.44 5.24 4.77
CA VAL A 25 -1.65 4.62 3.68
C VAL A 25 -2.44 4.66 2.37
N ILE A 26 -3.72 4.27 2.39
CA ILE A 26 -4.58 4.28 1.21
C ILE A 26 -4.70 5.71 0.66
N THR A 27 -4.96 6.68 1.52
CA THR A 27 -5.13 8.09 1.14
C THR A 27 -3.87 8.59 0.47
N LEU A 28 -2.72 8.40 1.11
CA LEU A 28 -1.44 8.88 0.59
C LEU A 28 -1.04 8.21 -0.74
N VAL A 29 -1.30 6.91 -0.89
CA VAL A 29 -1.06 6.20 -2.16
C VAL A 29 -1.95 6.75 -3.28
N LEU A 30 -3.23 7.03 -3.00
CA LEU A 30 -4.15 7.57 -3.98
C LEU A 30 -3.87 9.04 -4.31
N GLU A 31 -3.45 9.84 -3.35
CA GLU A 31 -3.01 11.23 -3.58
C GLU A 31 -1.77 11.25 -4.48
N ARG A 32 -0.77 10.42 -4.20
CA ARG A 32 0.44 10.28 -5.03
C ARG A 32 0.15 9.73 -6.41
N ALA A 33 -0.86 8.88 -6.56
CA ALA A 33 -1.32 8.41 -7.87
C ALA A 33 -2.03 9.52 -8.67
N ARG A 34 -2.54 10.57 -8.02
CA ARG A 34 -3.13 11.74 -8.70
C ARG A 34 -2.09 12.81 -9.01
N GLU A 35 -1.19 13.03 -8.06
CA GLU A 35 -0.12 14.01 -8.17
C GLU A 35 1.22 13.33 -7.84
N PRO A 36 1.84 12.66 -8.84
CA PRO A 36 3.10 11.97 -8.64
C PRO A 36 4.20 12.95 -8.25
N ARG A 37 5.03 12.57 -7.27
CA ARG A 37 6.12 13.42 -6.81
C ARG A 37 7.19 13.54 -7.89
N ALA A 38 7.44 14.76 -8.37
CA ALA A 38 8.59 15.04 -9.24
C ALA A 38 9.90 14.92 -8.42
N ASP A 39 10.95 14.37 -9.03
CA ASP A 39 12.30 14.26 -8.45
C ASP A 39 12.43 13.48 -7.12
N HIS A 40 11.48 12.58 -6.82
CA HIS A 40 11.59 11.68 -5.68
C HIS A 40 12.16 10.31 -6.11
N HIS A 41 13.02 9.68 -5.30
CA HIS A 41 13.60 8.36 -5.60
C HIS A 41 12.51 7.29 -5.89
N ASN A 42 11.38 7.43 -5.21
CA ASN A 42 10.22 6.55 -5.33
C ASN A 42 9.12 7.06 -6.29
N ALA A 43 9.36 8.10 -7.10
CA ALA A 43 8.37 8.65 -8.04
C ALA A 43 7.83 7.61 -9.03
N HIS A 44 8.66 6.64 -9.40
CA HIS A 44 8.27 5.53 -10.26
C HIS A 44 7.14 4.67 -9.66
N PHE A 45 7.01 4.59 -8.33
CA PHE A 45 5.87 3.91 -7.70
C PHE A 45 4.59 4.74 -7.84
N ASP A 46 4.70 6.06 -7.72
CA ASP A 46 3.56 6.99 -7.82
C ASP A 46 2.98 6.97 -9.26
N GLU A 47 3.85 6.99 -10.28
CA GLU A 47 3.46 6.81 -11.69
C GLU A 47 2.85 5.44 -11.95
N ALA A 48 3.42 4.38 -11.38
CA ALA A 48 2.91 3.04 -11.55
C ALA A 48 1.52 2.88 -10.89
N MET A 49 1.28 3.53 -9.75
CA MET A 49 -0.02 3.60 -9.10
C MET A 49 -1.03 4.42 -9.90
N THR A 50 -0.59 5.48 -10.58
CA THR A 50 -1.43 6.24 -11.51
C THR A 50 -2.03 5.32 -12.56
N ALA A 51 -1.20 4.51 -13.23
CA ALA A 51 -1.66 3.56 -14.25
C ALA A 51 -2.57 2.44 -13.69
N VAL A 52 -2.32 2.01 -12.46
CA VAL A 52 -3.14 0.98 -11.80
C VAL A 52 -4.51 1.54 -11.39
N VAL A 53 -4.55 2.76 -10.84
CA VAL A 53 -5.79 3.44 -10.45
C VAL A 53 -6.64 3.78 -11.68
N ASP A 54 -6.02 4.25 -12.77
CA ASP A 54 -6.71 4.51 -14.04
C ASP A 54 -7.37 3.24 -14.60
N ARG A 55 -6.67 2.10 -14.48
CA ARG A 55 -7.11 0.83 -15.04
C ARG A 55 -8.16 0.09 -14.21
N TYR A 56 -8.01 0.09 -12.89
CA TYR A 56 -8.80 -0.75 -11.98
C TYR A 56 -9.71 0.05 -11.06
N GLY A 57 -9.52 1.36 -10.97
CA GLY A 57 -10.21 2.24 -10.05
C GLY A 57 -9.57 2.26 -8.66
N ALA A 58 -9.82 3.35 -7.94
CA ALA A 58 -9.32 3.57 -6.59
C ALA A 58 -9.86 2.52 -5.59
N ASP A 59 -11.11 2.06 -5.75
CA ASP A 59 -11.72 1.06 -4.86
C ASP A 59 -11.03 -0.31 -4.93
N ALA A 60 -10.62 -0.74 -6.12
CA ALA A 60 -9.87 -1.99 -6.28
C ALA A 60 -8.50 -1.89 -5.62
N VAL A 61 -7.80 -0.78 -5.80
CA VAL A 61 -6.52 -0.50 -5.13
C VAL A 61 -6.68 -0.49 -3.61
N ARG A 62 -7.69 0.22 -3.10
CA ARG A 62 -8.03 0.26 -1.67
C ARG A 62 -8.21 -1.14 -1.10
N THR A 63 -8.96 -1.98 -1.80
CA THR A 63 -9.25 -3.35 -1.39
C THR A 63 -7.96 -4.19 -1.31
N VAL A 64 -7.07 -4.07 -2.28
CA VAL A 64 -5.78 -4.79 -2.28
C VAL A 64 -4.90 -4.34 -1.12
N ILE A 65 -4.78 -3.03 -0.87
CA ILE A 65 -3.98 -2.49 0.24
C ILE A 65 -4.51 -2.99 1.59
N HIS A 66 -5.82 -2.94 1.79
CA HIS A 66 -6.45 -3.45 3.01
C HIS A 66 -6.18 -4.95 3.21
N ARG A 67 -6.34 -5.76 2.16
CA ARG A 67 -6.09 -7.21 2.23
C ARG A 67 -4.64 -7.53 2.58
N VAL A 68 -3.69 -6.78 2.03
CA VAL A 68 -2.26 -6.97 2.28
C VAL A 68 -1.90 -6.57 3.70
N LEU A 69 -2.32 -5.37 4.14
CA LEU A 69 -1.86 -4.80 5.41
C LEU A 69 -2.66 -5.29 6.63
N VAL A 70 -3.96 -5.58 6.48
CA VAL A 70 -4.85 -5.99 7.58
C VAL A 70 -5.12 -7.48 7.57
N GLU A 71 -5.46 -8.04 6.40
CA GLU A 71 -5.89 -9.44 6.28
C GLU A 71 -4.71 -10.39 6.01
N HIS A 72 -3.50 -9.86 5.84
CA HIS A 72 -2.26 -10.61 5.57
C HIS A 72 -2.32 -11.49 4.33
N TYR A 73 -3.09 -11.08 3.33
CA TYR A 73 -3.09 -11.75 2.06
C TYR A 73 -1.72 -11.60 1.40
N PRO A 74 -1.13 -12.70 0.88
CA PRO A 74 0.01 -12.61 -0.02
C PRO A 74 -0.30 -11.64 -1.16
N PHE A 75 0.68 -10.83 -1.57
CA PHE A 75 0.49 -9.80 -2.60
C PHE A 75 -0.18 -10.33 -3.88
N ARG A 76 0.15 -11.57 -4.26
CA ARG A 76 -0.40 -12.24 -5.45
C ARG A 76 -1.88 -12.60 -5.31
N THR A 77 -2.34 -12.93 -4.10
CA THR A 77 -3.72 -13.37 -3.87
C THR A 77 -4.61 -12.23 -3.39
N ALA A 78 -4.05 -11.09 -2.98
CA ALA A 78 -4.82 -9.90 -2.63
C ALA A 78 -5.70 -9.38 -3.77
N THR A 79 -5.36 -9.71 -5.02
CA THR A 79 -6.13 -9.35 -6.24
C THR A 79 -7.30 -10.30 -6.54
N VAL A 80 -7.56 -11.28 -5.67
CA VAL A 80 -8.64 -12.25 -5.87
C VAL A 80 -9.98 -11.54 -6.06
N ASN A 81 -10.74 -11.95 -7.08
CA ASN A 81 -12.04 -11.36 -7.45
C ASN A 81 -12.02 -9.88 -7.91
N LEU A 82 -10.86 -9.32 -8.29
CA LEU A 82 -10.75 -7.92 -8.76
C LEU A 82 -10.43 -7.78 -10.26
N ASP A 83 -10.47 -8.86 -11.04
CA ASP A 83 -10.03 -8.92 -12.46
C ASP A 83 -8.67 -8.23 -12.69
N MET A 84 -7.81 -8.32 -11.68
CA MET A 84 -6.54 -7.62 -11.61
C MET A 84 -5.40 -8.62 -11.76
N ARG A 85 -4.35 -8.21 -12.49
CA ARG A 85 -3.19 -9.08 -12.67
C ARG A 85 -2.46 -9.23 -11.33
N ASN A 86 -2.04 -10.45 -11.06
CA ASN A 86 -1.15 -10.79 -9.95
C ASN A 86 0.05 -9.84 -9.79
N PHE A 87 0.62 -9.39 -10.92
CA PHE A 87 1.75 -8.46 -10.93
C PHE A 87 1.36 -7.08 -10.39
N ASP A 88 0.15 -6.59 -10.74
CA ASP A 88 -0.37 -5.33 -10.22
C ASP A 88 -0.65 -5.42 -8.72
N GLY A 89 -1.06 -6.59 -8.21
CA GLY A 89 -1.14 -6.87 -6.77
C GLY A 89 0.19 -6.74 -6.04
N VAL A 90 1.28 -7.28 -6.62
CA VAL A 90 2.65 -7.12 -6.08
C VAL A 90 3.07 -5.66 -6.06
N ARG A 91 2.77 -4.92 -7.14
CA ARG A 91 3.07 -3.50 -7.25
C ARG A 91 2.33 -2.68 -6.20
N ILE A 92 1.02 -2.86 -6.06
CA ILE A 92 0.20 -2.18 -5.05
C ILE A 92 0.71 -2.51 -3.64
N GLY A 93 0.93 -3.79 -3.34
CA GLY A 93 1.40 -4.22 -2.01
C GLY A 93 2.77 -3.63 -1.69
N THR A 94 3.70 -3.61 -2.65
CA THR A 94 5.03 -3.00 -2.46
C THR A 94 4.92 -1.51 -2.16
N THR A 95 4.14 -0.77 -2.95
CA THR A 95 3.94 0.68 -2.73
C THR A 95 3.29 0.97 -1.37
N ALA A 96 2.31 0.16 -0.96
CA ALA A 96 1.64 0.29 0.32
C ALA A 96 2.59 0.09 1.50
N VAL A 97 3.45 -0.93 1.45
CA VAL A 97 4.44 -1.20 2.50
C VAL A 97 5.48 -0.09 2.60
N TRP A 98 5.95 0.43 1.47
CA TRP A 98 6.87 1.58 1.46
C TRP A 98 6.22 2.83 2.04
N THR A 99 4.98 3.10 1.66
CA THR A 99 4.23 4.26 2.17
C THR A 99 3.97 4.14 3.67
N LEU A 100 3.64 2.94 4.15
CA LEU A 100 3.49 2.67 5.59
C LEU A 100 4.80 2.94 6.35
N ARG A 101 5.93 2.44 5.85
CA ARG A 101 7.24 2.67 6.49
C ARG A 101 7.60 4.15 6.50
N GLU A 102 7.31 4.87 5.42
CA GLU A 102 7.53 6.30 5.32
C GLU A 102 6.67 7.08 6.34
N LEU A 103 5.41 6.70 6.50
CA LEU A 103 4.51 7.32 7.49
C LEU A 103 4.94 7.00 8.93
N ASN A 104 5.31 5.76 9.23
CA ASN A 104 5.78 5.38 10.56
C ASN A 104 7.13 6.03 10.91
N ALA A 105 8.03 6.22 9.93
CA ALA A 105 9.30 6.90 10.14
C ALA A 105 9.14 8.42 10.37
N GLN A 106 8.03 9.03 9.92
CA GLN A 106 7.72 10.43 10.19
C GLN A 106 7.13 10.65 11.60
N GLY A 107 6.66 9.59 12.26
CA GLY A 107 6.08 9.64 13.61
C GLY A 107 7.09 9.45 14.75
N ASP A 108 8.36 9.21 14.45
CA ASP A 108 9.43 8.93 15.43
C ASP A 108 10.27 10.17 15.82
N ASP A 109 9.81 11.39 15.47
CA ASP A 109 10.49 12.67 15.76
C ASP A 109 9.95 13.37 17.02
#